data_AF-A0A0F8WQA8-F1
#
_entry.id   AF-A0A0F8WQA8-F1
#
_cell.length_a   1.000
_cell.length_b   1.000
_cell.length_c   1.000
_cell.angle_alpha   90.00
_cell.angle_beta   90.00
_cell.angle_gamma   90.00
#
_symmetry.space_group_name_H-M   'P 1'
#
loop_
_entity.id
_entity.type
_entity.pdbx_description
1 polymer ?
#
loop_
_entity_poly.entity_id
_entity_poly.type
_entity_poly.pdbx_seq_one_letter_code
_entity_poly.pdbx_strand_id
1 'polypeptide(L)'
;MAKARPKKRKPAARKKRKSPVKRKKQSSVKSSALVPQKHGGALLPGAGGGPQPGAGRPPSKIREAARLAFAERLEVLTGIADGDKERSADRIAAMKVLADTGGVDKIALTVDEQPETEWTPERTAEMWERIQRIKTITQLERLLVAASKKQKGSLKDNK
;
A
#
# COMPACT_ATOMS: atom_id res chain seq x y z
N MET A 1 34.80 -8.74 -39.94
CA MET A 1 34.76 -9.40 -38.60
C MET A 1 33.30 -9.64 -38.21
N ALA A 2 32.84 -10.90 -38.22
CA ALA A 2 31.44 -11.24 -37.97
C ALA A 2 31.13 -11.28 -36.47
N LYS A 3 30.13 -10.50 -36.01
CA LYS A 3 29.67 -10.48 -34.61
C LYS A 3 28.94 -11.78 -34.27
N ALA A 4 29.47 -12.53 -33.31
CA ALA A 4 28.87 -13.76 -32.80
C ALA A 4 27.51 -13.47 -32.12
N ARG A 5 26.45 -14.18 -32.56
CA ARG A 5 25.11 -14.09 -31.96
C ARG A 5 25.10 -14.75 -30.56
N PRO A 6 24.44 -14.15 -29.55
CA PRO A 6 24.34 -14.76 -28.23
C PRO A 6 23.43 -16.00 -28.26
N LYS A 7 23.93 -17.11 -27.69
CA LYS A 7 23.22 -18.39 -27.58
C LYS A 7 21.97 -18.21 -26.70
N LYS A 8 20.79 -18.54 -27.24
CA LYS A 8 19.52 -18.56 -26.50
C LYS A 8 19.64 -19.49 -25.29
N ARG A 9 19.52 -18.94 -24.07
CA ARG A 9 19.50 -19.71 -22.82
C ARG A 9 18.19 -20.51 -22.75
N LYS A 10 18.29 -21.82 -22.52
CA LYS A 10 17.11 -22.70 -22.33
C LYS A 10 16.39 -22.31 -21.03
N PRO A 11 15.04 -22.34 -20.98
CA PRO A 11 14.29 -22.05 -19.76
C PRO A 11 14.56 -23.13 -18.69
N ALA A 12 14.78 -22.69 -17.46
CA ALA A 12 14.99 -23.55 -16.31
C ALA A 12 13.76 -24.45 -16.07
N ALA A 13 14.00 -25.73 -15.80
CA ALA A 13 12.97 -26.72 -15.52
C ALA A 13 12.11 -26.28 -14.31
N ARG A 14 10.83 -26.03 -14.56
CA ARG A 14 9.82 -25.66 -13.57
C ARG A 14 9.60 -26.85 -12.63
N LYS A 15 10.12 -26.76 -11.39
CA LYS A 15 9.87 -27.73 -10.31
C LYS A 15 8.35 -27.90 -10.16
N LYS A 16 7.87 -29.14 -10.37
CA LYS A 16 6.45 -29.50 -10.21
C LYS A 16 6.02 -29.20 -8.78
N ARG A 17 5.00 -28.34 -8.63
CA ARG A 17 4.40 -27.99 -7.33
C ARG A 17 3.82 -29.27 -6.71
N LYS A 18 4.10 -29.49 -5.42
CA LYS A 18 3.57 -30.60 -4.63
C LYS A 18 2.04 -30.63 -4.75
N SER A 19 1.50 -31.84 -4.92
CA SER A 19 0.07 -32.15 -5.07
C SER A 19 -0.80 -31.56 -3.96
N PRO A 20 -2.09 -31.27 -4.23
CA PRO A 20 -3.00 -30.71 -3.24
C PRO A 20 -3.19 -31.68 -2.08
N VAL A 21 -3.02 -31.17 -0.86
CA VAL A 21 -3.27 -31.87 0.40
C VAL A 21 -4.74 -32.35 0.39
N LYS A 22 -4.96 -33.66 0.50
CA LYS A 22 -6.30 -34.26 0.66
C LYS A 22 -6.94 -33.67 1.93
N ARG A 23 -7.92 -32.78 1.78
CA ARG A 23 -8.74 -32.30 2.89
C ARG A 23 -9.57 -33.47 3.43
N LYS A 24 -9.39 -33.82 4.71
CA LYS A 24 -10.29 -34.75 5.42
C LYS A 24 -11.72 -34.19 5.33
N LYS A 25 -12.65 -35.02 4.82
CA LYS A 25 -14.09 -34.71 4.87
C LYS A 25 -14.49 -34.50 6.33
N GLN A 26 -14.96 -33.31 6.67
CA GLN A 26 -15.63 -33.07 7.95
C GLN A 26 -16.88 -33.96 7.98
N SER A 27 -16.91 -34.91 8.91
CA SER A 27 -18.10 -35.68 9.23
C SER A 27 -19.16 -34.72 9.75
N SER A 28 -20.35 -34.74 9.16
CA SER A 28 -21.53 -34.01 9.63
C SER A 28 -21.88 -34.45 11.05
N VAL A 29 -21.51 -33.65 12.03
CA VAL A 29 -21.86 -33.87 13.44
C VAL A 29 -23.37 -33.67 13.56
N LYS A 30 -24.05 -34.69 14.10
CA LYS A 30 -25.48 -34.69 14.41
C LYS A 30 -25.80 -33.43 15.23
N SER A 31 -26.82 -32.68 14.84
CA SER A 31 -27.28 -31.46 15.51
C SER A 31 -27.52 -31.73 16.98
N SER A 32 -26.62 -31.27 17.84
CA SER A 32 -26.76 -31.40 19.28
C SER A 32 -27.90 -30.50 19.75
N ALA A 33 -28.85 -31.05 20.49
CA ALA A 33 -30.04 -30.34 20.96
C ALA A 33 -29.65 -29.04 21.69
N LEU A 34 -30.20 -27.91 21.26
CA LEU A 34 -29.91 -26.60 21.86
C LEU A 34 -30.34 -26.56 23.33
N VAL A 35 -29.51 -25.97 24.19
CA VAL A 35 -29.76 -25.79 25.63
C VAL A 35 -30.50 -24.47 25.83
N PRO A 36 -31.77 -24.49 26.27
CA PRO A 36 -32.56 -23.28 26.45
C PRO A 36 -32.01 -22.41 27.59
N GLN A 37 -32.00 -21.08 27.40
CA GLN A 37 -31.56 -20.11 28.40
C GLN A 37 -32.74 -19.49 29.15
N LYS A 38 -32.55 -19.20 30.44
CA LYS A 38 -33.58 -18.62 31.35
C LYS A 38 -34.14 -17.27 30.87
N HIS A 39 -33.36 -16.50 30.13
CA HIS A 39 -33.71 -15.16 29.64
C HIS A 39 -34.14 -15.15 28.16
N GLY A 40 -34.41 -16.31 27.57
CA GLY A 40 -34.71 -16.46 26.15
C GLY A 40 -33.48 -16.79 25.31
N GLY A 41 -33.69 -17.50 24.20
CA GLY A 41 -32.61 -18.04 23.35
C GLY A 41 -32.17 -19.45 23.75
N ALA A 42 -31.30 -20.05 22.93
CA ALA A 42 -30.77 -21.38 23.19
C ALA A 42 -29.31 -21.49 22.73
N LEU A 43 -28.45 -22.11 23.56
CA LEU A 43 -27.03 -22.31 23.31
C LEU A 43 -26.74 -23.67 22.69
N LEU A 44 -25.69 -23.76 21.88
CA LEU A 44 -25.16 -25.06 21.45
C LEU A 44 -24.51 -25.77 22.64
N PRO A 45 -24.92 -27.01 23.00
CA PRO A 45 -24.21 -27.78 24.02
C PRO A 45 -22.81 -28.11 23.49
N GLY A 46 -21.78 -27.77 24.28
CA GLY A 46 -20.41 -28.03 23.87
C GLY A 46 -19.76 -26.93 23.04
N ALA A 47 -20.15 -25.66 23.21
CA ALA A 47 -19.15 -24.58 23.19
C ALA A 47 -18.14 -24.81 24.34
N GLY A 48 -17.38 -25.91 24.25
CA GLY A 48 -16.48 -26.49 25.24
C GLY A 48 -15.16 -25.75 25.26
N GLY A 49 -15.25 -24.47 25.55
CA GLY A 49 -14.15 -23.55 25.69
C GLY A 49 -14.81 -22.21 25.89
N GLY A 50 -14.51 -21.54 27.00
CA GLY A 50 -14.88 -20.14 27.18
C GLY A 50 -14.29 -19.27 26.05
N PRO A 51 -14.13 -17.96 26.23
CA PRO A 51 -13.32 -17.20 25.29
C PRO A 51 -11.98 -17.94 25.13
N GLN A 52 -11.76 -18.56 23.96
CA GLN A 52 -10.41 -18.87 23.49
C GLN A 52 -9.68 -17.55 23.72
N PRO A 53 -8.63 -17.51 24.55
CA PRO A 53 -7.89 -16.27 24.71
C PRO A 53 -7.51 -15.87 23.29
N GLY A 54 -8.15 -14.83 22.77
CA GLY A 54 -7.73 -14.24 21.50
C GLY A 54 -6.24 -14.03 21.61
N ALA A 55 -5.48 -14.23 20.53
CA ALA A 55 -4.02 -14.13 20.55
C ALA A 55 -3.63 -12.90 21.38
N GLY A 56 -3.27 -13.15 22.64
CA GLY A 56 -3.39 -12.11 23.66
C GLY A 56 -2.38 -11.03 23.39
N ARG A 57 -2.41 -9.97 24.19
CA ARG A 57 -1.29 -9.04 24.18
C ARG A 57 0.00 -9.85 24.46
N PRO A 58 1.03 -9.79 23.60
CA PRO A 58 2.24 -10.57 23.81
C PRO A 58 2.85 -10.29 25.19
N PRO A 59 3.50 -11.29 25.81
CA PRO A 59 4.25 -11.13 27.05
C PRO A 59 5.13 -9.88 27.05
N SER A 60 5.24 -9.20 28.21
CA SER A 60 6.01 -7.96 28.34
C SER A 60 7.44 -8.08 27.81
N LYS A 61 8.14 -9.16 28.19
CA LYS A 61 9.51 -9.47 27.72
C LYS A 61 9.62 -9.53 26.19
N ILE A 62 8.64 -10.11 25.52
CA ILE A 62 8.62 -10.19 24.05
C ILE A 62 8.44 -8.80 23.43
N ARG A 63 7.61 -7.94 24.05
CA ARG A 63 7.41 -6.56 23.58
C ARG A 63 8.67 -5.72 23.76
N GLU A 64 9.38 -5.88 24.88
CA GLU A 64 10.65 -5.18 25.12
C GLU A 64 11.73 -5.62 24.14
N ALA A 65 11.89 -6.93 23.94
CA ALA A 65 12.81 -7.46 22.93
C ALA A 65 12.46 -6.96 21.52
N ALA A 66 11.17 -6.90 21.17
CA ALA A 66 10.73 -6.37 19.88
C ALA A 66 11.03 -4.88 19.71
N ARG A 67 10.89 -4.07 20.78
CA ARG A 67 11.24 -2.64 20.75
C ARG A 67 12.74 -2.42 20.58
N LEU A 68 13.57 -3.16 21.30
CA LEU A 68 15.02 -3.08 21.17
C LEU A 68 15.48 -3.48 19.76
N ALA A 69 14.99 -4.61 19.26
CA ALA A 69 15.30 -5.09 17.91
C ALA A 69 14.75 -4.16 16.80
N PHE A 70 13.77 -3.32 17.11
CA PHE A 70 13.30 -2.28 16.20
C PHE A 70 14.22 -1.06 16.24
N ALA A 71 14.61 -0.61 17.44
CA ALA A 71 15.53 0.51 17.62
C ALA A 71 16.88 0.28 16.91
N GLU A 72 17.45 -0.92 17.01
CA GLU A 72 18.68 -1.31 16.29
C GLU A 72 18.55 -1.24 14.77
N ARG A 73 17.34 -1.38 14.23
CA ARG A 73 17.08 -1.36 12.78
C ARG A 73 16.59 -0.01 12.27
N LEU A 74 16.38 0.94 13.18
CA LEU A 74 15.85 2.25 12.83
C LEU A 74 16.82 3.00 11.91
N GLU A 75 18.13 2.94 12.20
CA GLU A 75 19.19 3.54 11.36
C GLU A 75 19.23 2.96 9.93
N VAL A 76 18.96 1.67 9.79
CA VAL A 76 18.91 1.01 8.48
C VAL A 76 17.67 1.48 7.70
N LEU A 77 16.53 1.58 8.38
CA LEU A 77 15.29 2.04 7.76
C LEU A 77 15.37 3.52 7.34
N THR A 78 15.98 4.38 8.14
CA THR A 78 16.22 5.79 7.78
C THR A 78 17.19 5.90 6.62
N GLY A 79 18.30 5.14 6.64
CA GLY A 79 19.25 5.09 5.53
C GLY A 79 18.61 4.64 4.20
N ILE A 80 17.67 3.69 4.23
CA ILE A 80 16.91 3.27 3.04
C ILE A 80 15.92 4.35 2.60
N ALA A 81 15.24 4.99 3.55
CA ALA A 81 14.26 6.04 3.24
C ALA A 81 14.92 7.24 2.53
N ASP A 82 16.10 7.65 2.99
CA ASP A 82 16.82 8.83 2.50
C ASP A 82 17.77 8.52 1.32
N GLY A 83 18.03 7.24 1.04
CA GLY A 83 18.98 6.82 0.01
C GLY A 83 18.48 7.05 -1.41
N ASP A 84 19.14 7.92 -2.19
CA ASP A 84 18.79 8.14 -3.61
C ASP A 84 19.15 6.99 -4.56
N LYS A 85 20.08 6.14 -4.13
CA LYS A 85 20.51 4.95 -4.88
C LYS A 85 19.59 3.76 -4.70
N GLU A 86 18.71 3.80 -3.70
CA GLU A 86 17.78 2.71 -3.40
C GLU A 86 16.59 2.70 -4.34
N ARG A 87 16.02 1.51 -4.53
CA ARG A 87 14.85 1.35 -5.39
C ARG A 87 13.67 2.09 -4.77
N SER A 88 12.94 2.86 -5.59
CA SER A 88 11.79 3.65 -5.13
C SER A 88 10.76 2.87 -4.31
N ALA A 89 10.52 1.59 -4.65
CA ALA A 89 9.62 0.73 -3.90
C ALA A 89 10.09 0.46 -2.47
N ASP A 90 11.39 0.26 -2.28
CA ASP A 90 11.99 -0.04 -0.97
C ASP A 90 12.01 1.22 -0.09
N ARG A 91 12.25 2.39 -0.70
CA ARG A 91 12.13 3.70 -0.01
C ARG A 91 10.71 3.95 0.50
N ILE A 92 9.70 3.74 -0.35
CA ILE A 92 8.29 3.91 0.03
C ILE A 92 7.91 2.93 1.14
N ALA A 93 8.39 1.67 1.05
CA ALA A 93 8.15 0.68 2.08
C ALA A 93 8.79 1.06 3.42
N ALA A 94 10.05 1.54 3.41
CA ALA A 94 10.74 2.03 4.60
C ALA A 94 10.02 3.23 5.23
N MET A 95 9.66 4.23 4.42
CA MET A 95 8.87 5.39 4.87
C MET A 95 7.55 4.98 5.50
N LYS A 96 6.84 4.01 4.91
CA LYS A 96 5.58 3.52 5.46
C LYS A 96 5.79 2.85 6.83
N VAL A 97 6.80 2.00 6.97
CA VAL A 97 7.10 1.34 8.25
C VAL A 97 7.44 2.37 9.33
N LEU A 98 8.24 3.39 9.01
CA LEU A 98 8.58 4.48 9.92
C LEU A 98 7.34 5.29 10.34
N ALA A 99 6.44 5.58 9.40
CA ALA A 99 5.20 6.30 9.66
C ALA A 99 4.24 5.50 10.56
N ASP A 100 4.03 4.21 10.26
CA ASP A 100 3.11 3.33 10.99
C ASP A 100 3.57 3.08 12.44
N THR A 101 4.88 3.06 12.67
CA THR A 101 5.48 2.78 13.99
C THR A 101 5.73 4.04 14.82
N GLY A 102 5.54 5.24 14.24
CA GLY A 102 5.90 6.50 14.89
C GLY A 102 7.40 6.71 15.03
N GLY A 103 8.21 5.98 14.25
CA GLY A 103 9.67 6.11 14.18
C GLY A 103 10.13 7.34 13.38
N VAL A 104 9.20 8.05 12.74
CA VAL A 104 9.38 9.47 12.48
C VAL A 104 9.11 10.16 13.80
N ASP A 105 10.16 10.62 14.48
CA ASP A 105 10.00 11.45 15.66
C ASP A 105 8.92 12.49 15.40
N LYS A 106 7.76 12.36 16.06
CA LYS A 106 6.79 13.46 16.16
C LYS A 106 7.41 14.69 16.83
N ILE A 107 8.63 14.54 17.36
CA ILE A 107 9.41 15.51 18.12
C ILE A 107 10.38 16.32 17.22
N ALA A 108 10.63 15.90 15.98
CA ALA A 108 11.51 16.65 15.06
C ALA A 108 10.87 16.97 13.70
N LEU A 109 9.53 16.99 13.63
CA LEU A 109 8.85 18.00 12.82
C LEU A 109 8.89 19.33 13.57
N THR A 110 10.10 19.81 13.88
CA THR A 110 10.38 21.18 13.50
C THR A 110 10.20 21.16 11.99
N VAL A 111 8.95 21.40 11.55
CA VAL A 111 8.75 22.15 10.32
C VAL A 111 9.69 23.31 10.56
N ASP A 112 10.90 23.27 9.96
CA ASP A 112 11.75 24.45 9.87
C ASP A 112 10.76 25.55 9.61
N GLU A 113 10.69 26.54 10.50
CA GLU A 113 9.86 27.70 10.36
C GLU A 113 10.12 28.21 8.95
N GLN A 114 9.33 27.73 7.99
CA GLN A 114 9.23 28.32 6.69
C GLN A 114 8.76 29.69 7.11
N PRO A 115 9.59 30.74 6.95
CA PRO A 115 9.22 32.07 7.40
C PRO A 115 7.82 32.24 6.86
N GLU A 116 6.83 32.43 7.76
CA GLU A 116 5.41 32.47 7.42
C GLU A 116 5.34 33.30 6.18
N THR A 117 5.14 32.65 5.03
CA THR A 117 5.61 33.29 3.82
C THR A 117 4.54 34.30 3.51
N GLU A 118 4.80 35.53 3.92
CA GLU A 118 3.80 36.58 4.01
C GLU A 118 3.07 36.63 2.68
N TRP A 119 1.75 36.56 2.74
CA TRP A 119 0.90 36.61 1.56
C TRP A 119 0.94 38.05 1.01
N THR A 120 2.00 38.37 0.29
CA THR A 120 2.14 39.66 -0.37
C THR A 120 1.19 39.74 -1.56
N PRO A 121 0.65 40.92 -1.87
CA PRO A 121 -0.24 41.12 -3.02
C PRO A 121 0.43 40.70 -4.36
N GLU A 122 1.73 40.91 -4.50
CA GLU A 122 2.49 40.49 -5.70
C GLU A 122 2.48 38.97 -5.89
N ARG A 123 2.61 38.21 -4.79
CA ARG A 123 2.61 36.75 -4.85
C ARG A 123 1.22 36.18 -5.12
N THR A 124 0.18 36.83 -4.59
CA THR A 124 -1.20 36.49 -4.96
C THR A 124 -1.46 36.68 -6.45
N ALA A 125 -0.96 37.78 -7.03
CA ALA A 125 -1.09 38.05 -8.45
C ALA A 125 -0.36 37.00 -9.30
N GLU A 126 0.87 36.64 -8.92
CA GLU A 126 1.63 35.58 -9.61
C GLU A 126 0.92 34.22 -9.55
N MET A 127 0.38 33.86 -8.37
CA MET A 127 -0.39 32.63 -8.21
C MET A 127 -1.66 32.64 -9.07
N TRP A 128 -2.37 33.77 -9.12
CA TRP A 128 -3.54 33.93 -9.98
C TRP A 128 -3.19 33.81 -11.47
N GLU A 129 -2.07 34.40 -11.91
CA GLU A 129 -1.58 34.21 -13.28
C GLU A 129 -1.28 32.73 -13.58
N ARG A 130 -0.62 32.03 -12.65
CA ARG A 130 -0.36 30.58 -12.79
C ARG A 130 -1.65 29.80 -12.93
N ILE A 131 -2.66 30.09 -12.12
CA ILE A 131 -3.99 29.45 -12.20
C ILE A 131 -4.66 29.74 -13.56
N GLN A 132 -4.57 30.97 -14.06
CA GLN A 132 -5.13 31.33 -15.36
C GLN A 132 -4.39 30.62 -16.51
N ARG A 133 -3.06 30.50 -16.46
CA ARG A 133 -2.28 29.72 -17.43
C ARG A 133 -2.67 28.24 -17.44
N ILE A 134 -2.92 27.64 -16.28
CA ILE A 134 -3.41 26.26 -16.20
C ILE A 134 -4.79 26.13 -16.85
N LYS A 135 -5.69 27.09 -16.59
CA LYS A 135 -7.02 27.11 -17.22
C LYS A 135 -6.93 27.22 -18.75
N THR A 136 -6.06 28.06 -19.29
CA THR A 136 -5.91 28.19 -20.75
C THR A 136 -5.32 26.93 -21.38
N ILE A 137 -4.33 26.28 -20.74
CA ILE A 137 -3.77 25.01 -21.21
C ILE A 137 -4.86 23.93 -21.29
N THR A 138 -5.66 23.77 -20.23
CA THR A 138 -6.74 22.77 -20.24
C THR A 138 -7.83 23.06 -21.28
N GLN A 139 -8.10 24.33 -21.59
CA GLN A 139 -9.00 24.71 -22.68
C GLN A 139 -8.41 24.35 -24.05
N LEU A 140 -7.11 24.60 -24.27
CA LEU A 140 -6.43 24.22 -25.51
C LEU A 140 -6.42 22.71 -25.72
N GLU A 141 -6.16 21.92 -24.67
CA GLU A 141 -6.24 20.45 -24.74
C GLU A 141 -7.64 19.97 -25.16
N ARG A 142 -8.70 20.57 -24.59
CA ARG A 142 -10.08 20.24 -24.96
C ARG A 142 -10.39 20.55 -26.43
N LEU A 143 -9.94 21.70 -26.93
CA LEU A 143 -10.11 22.07 -28.33
C LEU A 143 -9.35 21.14 -29.26
N LEU A 144 -8.12 20.76 -28.90
CA LEU A 144 -7.29 19.86 -29.70
C LEU A 144 -7.90 18.45 -29.77
N VAL A 145 -8.45 17.95 -28.66
CA VAL A 145 -9.21 16.69 -28.63
C VAL A 145 -10.48 16.78 -29.47
N ALA A 146 -11.21 17.89 -29.42
CA ALA A 146 -12.43 18.09 -30.23
C ALA A 146 -12.10 18.15 -31.74
N ALA A 147 -11.05 18.87 -32.12
CA ALA A 147 -10.56 18.95 -33.51
C ALA A 147 -10.12 17.57 -34.03
N SER A 148 -9.40 16.79 -33.22
CA SER A 148 -8.99 15.43 -33.56
C SER A 148 -10.19 14.49 -33.80
N LYS A 149 -11.25 14.60 -32.99
CA LYS A 149 -12.50 13.84 -33.20
C LYS A 149 -13.20 14.20 -34.51
N LYS A 150 -13.25 15.50 -34.86
CA LYS A 150 -13.88 15.99 -36.09
C LYS A 150 -13.19 15.45 -37.35
N GLN A 151 -11.85 15.44 -37.37
CA GLN A 151 -11.06 14.88 -38.48
C GLN A 151 -11.25 13.37 -38.65
N LYS A 152 -11.40 12.61 -37.55
CA LYS A 152 -11.66 11.16 -37.61
C LYS A 152 -13.08 10.82 -38.09
N GLY A 153 -14.05 11.69 -37.86
CA GLY A 153 -15.42 11.56 -38.38
C GLY A 153 -15.45 11.71 -39.91
N SER A 154 -14.89 12.81 -40.42
CA SER A 154 -14.87 13.09 -41.86
C SER A 154 -14.10 12.06 -42.70
N LEU A 155 -13.17 11.32 -42.11
CA LEU A 155 -12.43 10.25 -42.80
C LEU A 155 -13.23 8.93 -42.91
N LYS A 156 -14.26 8.74 -42.07
CA LYS A 156 -15.13 7.56 -42.11
C LYS A 156 -16.29 7.73 -43.07
N ASP A 157 -16.73 8.96 -43.31
CA ASP A 157 -17.86 9.26 -44.20
C ASP A 157 -17.46 9.25 -45.70
N ASN A 158 -16.16 9.18 -46.00
CA ASN A 158 -15.60 9.10 -47.36
C ASN A 158 -15.13 7.67 -47.76
N LYS A 159 -15.62 6.63 -47.09
CA LYS A 159 -15.40 5.22 -47.43
C LYS A 159 -16.74 4.53 -47.68
#